data_AF-A0A2D9H5K9-F1
#
_entry.id   AF-A0A2D9H5K9-F1
#
_cell.length_a   1.000
_cell.length_b   1.000
_cell.length_c   1.000
_cell.angle_alpha   90.00
_cell.angle_beta   90.00
_cell.angle_gamma   90.00
#
_symmetry.space_group_name_H-M   'P 1'
#
loop_
_entity.id
_entity.type
_entity.pdbx_description
1 polymer ?
#
loop_
_entity_poly.entity_id
_entity_poly.type
_entity_poly.pdbx_seq_one_letter_code
_entity_poly.pdbx_strand_id
1 'polypeptide(L)'
;MVVAIVGIALVGLTLRDVFHTLFHPGGHGGLASLICRAAWVVCIHLGQRARLLAGPSGVLLTVIAWLLLLIAGFALILVPLLPEGASYGSGSPQGSPFVDALYLSAVSASTLGLGDVVIQDPSWRWLAPFEGLLGFGVITAAITWLTQIYPALSRRRSLSLDVWTTLEDYGASPPVQPSSVVRSWATRLAAVSVDFVQNTETFWFRENDPRLSLGPALHRLDDVVATNPDIEENRQLQRSLKVLREIMRSQYGPHAASHLAGNRE
;
A
#
# COMPACT_ATOMS: atom_id res chain seq x y z
N MET A 1 -30.80 6.76 -16.51
CA MET A 1 -30.13 7.86 -15.76
C MET A 1 -29.57 7.41 -14.41
N VAL A 2 -30.34 6.72 -13.56
CA VAL A 2 -29.85 6.26 -12.23
C VAL A 2 -28.57 5.43 -12.32
N VAL A 3 -28.51 4.46 -13.25
CA VAL A 3 -27.33 3.59 -13.43
C VAL A 3 -26.05 4.39 -13.75
N ALA A 4 -26.15 5.38 -14.65
CA ALA A 4 -25.02 6.24 -14.98
C ALA A 4 -24.57 7.12 -13.80
N ILE A 5 -25.51 7.62 -12.99
CA ILE A 5 -25.18 8.40 -11.78
C ILE A 5 -24.41 7.53 -10.78
N VAL A 6 -24.84 6.27 -10.60
CA VAL A 6 -24.12 5.30 -9.77
C VAL A 6 -22.72 5.03 -10.32
N GLY A 7 -22.58 4.91 -11.64
CA GLY A 7 -21.28 4.77 -12.30
C GLY A 7 -20.35 5.96 -12.05
N ILE A 8 -20.83 7.20 -12.24
CA ILE A 8 -20.08 8.43 -11.96
C ILE A 8 -19.64 8.50 -10.50
N ALA A 9 -20.55 8.18 -9.57
CA ALA A 9 -20.24 8.15 -8.15
C ALA A 9 -19.16 7.09 -7.84
N LEU A 10 -19.23 5.91 -8.46
CA LEU A 10 -18.25 4.84 -8.30
C LEU A 10 -16.87 5.25 -8.81
N VAL A 11 -16.79 5.87 -9.99
CA VAL A 11 -15.53 6.43 -10.52
C VAL A 11 -14.98 7.49 -9.59
N GLY A 12 -15.81 8.44 -9.14
CA GLY A 12 -15.39 9.51 -8.23
C GLY A 12 -14.87 9.00 -6.89
N LEU A 13 -15.53 8.01 -6.29
CA LEU A 13 -15.09 7.37 -5.05
C LEU A 13 -13.77 6.60 -5.24
N THR A 14 -13.61 5.90 -6.37
CA THR A 14 -12.38 5.18 -6.70
C THR A 14 -11.22 6.14 -6.87
N LEU A 15 -11.37 7.21 -7.66
CA LEU A 15 -10.34 8.23 -7.83
C LEU A 15 -10.02 8.96 -6.54
N ARG A 16 -11.02 9.21 -5.69
CA ARG A 16 -10.81 9.77 -4.35
C ARG A 16 -9.95 8.86 -3.49
N ASP A 17 -10.20 7.55 -3.50
CA ASP A 17 -9.41 6.59 -2.73
C ASP A 17 -7.97 6.49 -3.26
N VAL A 18 -7.79 6.43 -4.59
CA VAL A 18 -6.46 6.52 -5.24
C VAL A 18 -5.75 7.80 -4.79
N PHE A 19 -6.42 8.95 -4.85
CA PHE A 19 -5.81 10.23 -4.48
C PHE A 19 -5.40 10.27 -3.01
N HIS A 20 -6.26 9.81 -2.11
CA HIS A 20 -5.95 9.79 -0.69
C HIS A 20 -4.83 8.81 -0.33
N THR A 21 -4.80 7.64 -0.97
CA THR A 21 -3.78 6.62 -0.71
C THR A 21 -2.42 7.04 -1.26
N LEU A 22 -2.38 7.66 -2.43
CA LEU A 22 -1.12 7.92 -3.14
C LEU A 22 -0.57 9.34 -2.97
N PHE A 23 -1.45 10.35 -2.88
CA PHE A 23 -1.05 11.77 -2.89
C PHE A 23 -1.23 12.46 -1.54
N HIS A 24 -1.81 11.81 -0.54
CA HIS A 24 -2.00 12.37 0.80
C HIS A 24 -1.09 11.66 1.82
N PRO A 25 0.04 12.28 2.22
CA PRO A 25 0.90 11.72 3.26
C PRO A 25 0.11 11.56 4.57
N GLY A 26 -0.03 10.33 5.07
CA GLY A 26 -0.80 10.01 6.28
C GLY A 26 -2.32 9.90 6.07
N GLY A 27 -2.81 10.04 4.83
CA GLY A 27 -4.21 9.80 4.48
C GLY A 27 -4.54 8.32 4.55
N HIS A 28 -5.56 7.96 5.34
CA HIS A 28 -6.03 6.58 5.41
C HIS A 28 -6.99 6.35 4.25
N GLY A 29 -6.46 5.93 3.08
CA GLY A 29 -7.31 5.42 2.00
C GLY A 29 -8.23 4.33 2.56
N GLY A 30 -9.53 4.60 2.60
CA GLY A 30 -10.48 3.75 3.31
C GLY A 30 -10.54 2.35 2.70
N LEU A 31 -10.54 2.28 1.36
CA LEU A 31 -10.61 1.02 0.63
C LEU A 31 -9.25 0.31 0.62
N ALA A 32 -8.16 1.00 0.31
CA ALA A 32 -6.81 0.43 0.33
C ALA A 32 -6.46 -0.17 1.71
N SER A 33 -6.71 0.57 2.79
CA SER A 33 -6.47 0.08 4.15
C SER A 33 -7.39 -1.08 4.54
N LEU A 34 -8.62 -1.13 4.04
CA LEU A 34 -9.54 -2.25 4.25
C LEU A 34 -9.04 -3.50 3.52
N ILE A 35 -8.60 -3.37 2.27
CA ILE A 35 -8.08 -4.48 1.46
C ILE A 35 -6.80 -5.04 2.08
N CYS A 36 -5.85 -4.18 2.48
CA CYS A 36 -4.64 -4.62 3.17
C CYS A 36 -4.95 -5.35 4.49
N ARG A 37 -5.93 -4.87 5.26
CA ARG A 37 -6.41 -5.55 6.48
C ARG A 37 -7.06 -6.90 6.19
N ALA A 38 -7.90 -6.97 5.17
CA ALA A 38 -8.54 -8.22 4.75
C ALA A 38 -7.50 -9.25 4.28
N ALA A 39 -6.56 -8.83 3.44
CA ALA A 39 -5.44 -9.65 2.99
C ALA A 39 -4.63 -10.18 4.18
N TRP A 40 -4.34 -9.32 5.16
CA TRP A 40 -3.66 -9.72 6.39
C TRP A 40 -4.41 -10.81 7.16
N VAL A 41 -5.71 -10.61 7.44
CA VAL A 41 -6.53 -11.59 8.18
C VAL A 41 -6.55 -12.93 7.45
N VAL A 42 -6.79 -12.93 6.14
CA VAL A 42 -6.80 -14.14 5.31
C VAL A 42 -5.43 -14.84 5.36
N CYS A 43 -4.34 -14.10 5.20
CA CYS A 43 -2.98 -14.65 5.26
C CYS A 43 -2.61 -15.23 6.63
N ILE A 44 -3.10 -14.66 7.74
CA ILE A 44 -2.88 -15.25 9.07
C ILE A 44 -3.54 -16.62 9.17
N HIS A 45 -4.77 -16.76 8.67
CA HIS A 45 -5.51 -18.02 8.70
C HIS A 45 -4.90 -19.11 7.80
N LEU A 46 -4.17 -18.73 6.76
CA LEU A 46 -3.51 -19.64 5.82
C LEU A 46 -2.12 -20.12 6.27
N GLY A 47 -1.60 -19.61 7.39
CA GLY A 47 -0.35 -20.07 8.02
C GLY A 47 0.89 -19.20 7.77
N GLN A 48 2.03 -19.61 8.33
CA GLN A 48 3.25 -18.77 8.43
C GLN A 48 3.79 -18.31 7.07
N ARG A 49 3.79 -19.18 6.06
CA ARG A 49 4.27 -18.82 4.70
C ARG A 49 3.38 -17.78 4.04
N ALA A 50 2.06 -17.84 4.27
CA ALA A 50 1.11 -16.89 3.70
C ALA A 50 1.22 -15.50 4.34
N ARG A 51 1.61 -15.41 5.63
CA ARG A 51 1.85 -14.12 6.32
C ARG A 51 2.92 -13.28 5.64
N LEU A 52 3.93 -13.90 5.03
CA LEU A 52 4.97 -13.19 4.26
C LEU A 52 4.42 -12.50 3.02
N LEU A 53 3.32 -13.02 2.47
CA LEU A 53 2.67 -12.48 1.28
C LEU A 53 1.62 -11.40 1.60
N ALA A 54 1.28 -11.18 2.87
CA ALA A 54 0.20 -10.26 3.25
C ALA A 54 0.43 -8.82 2.76
N GLY A 55 1.64 -8.27 2.96
CA GLY A 55 2.01 -6.94 2.47
C GLY A 55 1.96 -6.85 0.93
N PRO A 56 2.74 -7.67 0.20
CA PRO A 56 2.73 -7.67 -1.27
C PRO A 56 1.34 -7.93 -1.88
N SER A 57 0.58 -8.88 -1.33
CA SER A 57 -0.77 -9.19 -1.81
C SER A 57 -1.76 -8.07 -1.51
N GLY A 58 -1.71 -7.43 -0.33
CA GLY A 58 -2.58 -6.30 0.00
C GLY A 58 -2.40 -5.13 -0.97
N VAL A 59 -1.15 -4.81 -1.30
CA VAL A 59 -0.80 -3.79 -2.31
C VAL A 59 -1.33 -4.19 -3.70
N LEU A 60 -1.06 -5.42 -4.15
CA LEU A 60 -1.50 -5.91 -5.45
C LEU A 60 -3.03 -5.94 -5.58
N LEU A 61 -3.72 -6.46 -4.56
CA LEU A 61 -5.19 -6.53 -4.51
C LEU A 61 -5.82 -5.15 -4.51
N THR A 62 -5.18 -4.16 -3.88
CA THR A 62 -5.65 -2.77 -3.90
C THR A 62 -5.63 -2.21 -5.32
N VAL A 63 -4.54 -2.41 -6.05
CA VAL A 63 -4.41 -1.97 -7.45
C VAL A 63 -5.44 -2.66 -8.34
N ILE A 64 -5.60 -3.97 -8.20
CA ILE A 64 -6.61 -4.73 -8.95
C ILE A 64 -8.02 -4.21 -8.64
N ALA A 65 -8.34 -3.97 -7.37
CA ALA A 65 -9.63 -3.44 -6.97
C ALA A 65 -9.91 -2.06 -7.57
N TRP A 66 -8.93 -1.15 -7.58
CA TRP A 66 -9.08 0.15 -8.22
C TRP A 66 -9.38 0.03 -9.72
N LEU A 67 -8.66 -0.83 -10.45
CA LEU A 67 -8.91 -1.05 -11.87
C LEU A 67 -10.29 -1.65 -12.12
N LEU A 68 -10.68 -2.66 -11.35
CA LEU A 68 -12.00 -3.28 -11.48
C LEU A 68 -13.15 -2.32 -11.14
N LEU A 69 -12.99 -1.47 -10.12
CA LEU A 69 -13.99 -0.47 -9.77
C LEU A 69 -14.06 0.66 -10.80
N LEU A 70 -12.93 1.06 -11.38
CA LEU A 70 -12.89 2.03 -12.47
C LEU A 70 -13.62 1.48 -13.70
N ILE A 71 -13.30 0.24 -14.10
CA ILE A 71 -13.95 -0.46 -15.20
C ILE A 71 -15.45 -0.62 -14.92
N ALA A 72 -15.84 -1.08 -13.74
CA ALA A 72 -17.25 -1.21 -13.38
C ALA A 72 -17.97 0.15 -13.39
N GLY A 73 -17.32 1.21 -12.91
CA GLY A 73 -17.87 2.56 -12.90
C GLY A 73 -18.15 3.10 -14.31
N PHE A 74 -17.17 2.99 -15.21
CA PHE A 74 -17.35 3.39 -16.61
C PHE A 74 -18.32 2.49 -17.36
N ALA A 75 -18.30 1.18 -17.13
CA ALA A 75 -19.29 0.26 -17.68
C ALA A 75 -20.71 0.72 -17.33
N LEU A 76 -20.98 1.06 -16.06
CA LEU A 76 -22.29 1.57 -15.63
C LEU A 76 -22.69 2.90 -16.30
N ILE A 77 -21.72 3.75 -16.66
CA ILE A 77 -21.96 4.98 -17.44
C ILE A 77 -22.33 4.62 -18.89
N LEU A 78 -21.70 3.59 -19.46
CA LEU A 78 -21.87 3.15 -20.84
C LEU A 78 -23.13 2.30 -21.09
N VAL A 79 -23.60 1.52 -20.09
CA VAL A 79 -24.80 0.66 -20.21
C VAL A 79 -25.99 1.38 -20.88
N PRO A 80 -26.43 2.58 -20.44
CA PRO A 80 -27.59 3.23 -21.03
C PRO A 80 -27.39 3.72 -22.48
N LEU A 81 -26.16 3.73 -23.00
CA LEU A 81 -25.86 4.08 -24.38
C LEU A 81 -25.89 2.85 -25.30
N LEU A 82 -25.87 1.63 -24.74
CA LEU A 82 -25.78 0.40 -25.50
C LEU A 82 -27.13 -0.31 -25.60
N PRO A 83 -27.45 -0.95 -26.74
CA PRO A 83 -26.62 -1.07 -27.94
C PRO A 83 -26.83 0.08 -28.95
N GLU A 84 -27.90 0.86 -28.82
CA GLU A 84 -28.37 1.81 -29.85
C GLU A 84 -27.36 2.93 -30.19
N GLY A 85 -26.53 3.34 -29.22
CA GLY A 85 -25.51 4.37 -29.38
C GLY A 85 -24.14 3.86 -29.85
N ALA A 86 -23.99 2.58 -30.18
CA ALA A 86 -22.74 1.99 -30.63
C ALA A 86 -22.84 1.28 -31.99
N SER A 87 -21.72 1.25 -32.71
CA SER A 87 -21.53 0.41 -33.88
C SER A 87 -20.65 -0.79 -33.54
N TYR A 88 -21.05 -1.96 -34.02
CA TYR A 88 -20.31 -3.20 -33.86
C TYR A 88 -19.64 -3.58 -35.18
N GLY A 89 -18.36 -3.96 -35.11
CA GLY A 89 -17.59 -4.45 -36.24
C GLY A 89 -18.17 -5.76 -36.79
N SER A 90 -17.90 -6.04 -38.07
CA SER A 90 -18.38 -7.26 -38.73
C SER A 90 -17.87 -8.51 -38.01
N GLY A 91 -18.78 -9.35 -37.52
CA GLY A 91 -18.43 -10.57 -36.78
C GLY A 91 -18.10 -10.37 -35.30
N SER A 92 -18.20 -9.14 -34.78
CA SER A 92 -18.07 -8.88 -33.33
C SER A 92 -19.27 -9.51 -32.59
N PRO A 93 -19.04 -10.31 -31.53
CA PRO A 93 -20.11 -10.88 -30.73
C PRO A 93 -20.88 -9.78 -30.01
N GLN A 94 -22.21 -9.81 -30.10
CA GLN A 94 -23.08 -8.88 -29.38
C GLN A 94 -23.60 -9.56 -28.12
N GLY A 95 -23.26 -8.99 -26.96
CA GLY A 95 -23.74 -9.43 -25.67
C GLY A 95 -24.97 -8.66 -25.20
N SER A 96 -25.25 -8.78 -23.91
CA SER A 96 -26.18 -7.84 -23.26
C SER A 96 -25.53 -6.46 -23.14
N PRO A 97 -26.31 -5.36 -23.06
CA PRO A 97 -25.77 -4.01 -22.89
C PRO A 97 -24.77 -3.87 -21.73
N PHE A 98 -24.97 -4.64 -20.66
CA PHE A 98 -24.04 -4.66 -19.52
C PHE A 98 -22.70 -5.34 -19.86
N VAL A 99 -22.74 -6.47 -20.57
CA VAL A 99 -21.53 -7.21 -20.96
C VAL A 99 -20.72 -6.41 -21.97
N ASP A 100 -21.38 -5.80 -22.94
CA ASP A 100 -20.72 -4.97 -23.96
C ASP A 100 -20.13 -3.70 -23.34
N ALA A 101 -20.83 -3.08 -22.38
CA ALA A 101 -20.31 -1.94 -21.63
C ALA A 101 -19.06 -2.31 -20.82
N LEU A 102 -19.09 -3.47 -20.15
CA LEU A 102 -17.97 -3.96 -19.36
C LEU A 102 -16.77 -4.28 -20.24
N TYR A 103 -17.00 -4.91 -21.40
CA TYR A 103 -15.96 -5.19 -22.39
C TYR A 103 -15.34 -3.89 -22.93
N LEU A 104 -16.16 -2.95 -23.40
CA LEU A 104 -15.69 -1.67 -23.94
C LEU A 104 -14.90 -0.87 -22.91
N SER A 105 -15.39 -0.83 -21.67
CA SER A 105 -14.69 -0.18 -20.56
C SER A 105 -13.37 -0.88 -20.22
N ALA A 106 -13.34 -2.20 -20.13
CA ALA A 106 -12.11 -2.95 -19.87
C ALA A 106 -11.05 -2.73 -20.96
N VAL A 107 -11.45 -2.73 -22.23
CA VAL A 107 -10.56 -2.48 -23.39
C VAL A 107 -10.07 -1.03 -23.40
N SER A 108 -10.89 -0.07 -22.98
CA SER A 108 -10.52 1.35 -22.90
C SER A 108 -9.60 1.64 -21.72
N ALA A 109 -9.96 1.23 -20.50
CA ALA A 109 -9.18 1.44 -19.28
C ALA A 109 -7.82 0.72 -19.31
N SER A 110 -7.72 -0.42 -19.98
CA SER A 110 -6.45 -1.13 -20.22
C SER A 110 -5.62 -0.54 -21.35
N THR A 111 -6.11 0.50 -22.02
CA THR A 111 -5.48 1.16 -23.18
C THR A 111 -5.32 0.27 -24.42
N LEU A 112 -6.04 -0.85 -24.49
CA LEU A 112 -5.93 -1.81 -25.59
C LEU A 112 -6.61 -1.30 -26.88
N GLY A 113 -7.80 -0.72 -26.76
CA GLY A 113 -8.48 -0.03 -27.86
C GLY A 113 -8.75 -0.87 -29.12
N LEU A 114 -9.39 -2.03 -28.99
CA LEU A 114 -9.64 -2.97 -30.11
C LEU A 114 -10.48 -2.39 -31.26
N GLY A 115 -11.37 -1.43 -30.97
CA GLY A 115 -12.14 -0.70 -31.99
C GLY A 115 -13.26 -1.52 -32.66
N ASP A 116 -13.59 -2.69 -32.13
CA ASP A 116 -14.67 -3.56 -32.58
C ASP A 116 -16.05 -3.13 -32.05
N VAL A 117 -16.09 -2.41 -30.94
CA VAL A 117 -17.27 -1.70 -30.43
C VAL A 117 -16.92 -0.22 -30.29
N VAL A 118 -17.65 0.66 -30.99
CA VAL A 118 -17.36 2.10 -31.01
C VAL A 118 -18.63 2.91 -30.75
N ILE A 119 -18.54 3.86 -29.82
CA ILE A 119 -19.62 4.83 -29.53
C ILE A 119 -19.78 5.78 -30.72
N GLN A 120 -20.98 5.81 -31.32
CA GLN A 120 -21.28 6.64 -32.49
C GLN A 120 -21.69 8.07 -32.11
N ASP A 121 -22.25 8.26 -30.91
CA ASP A 121 -22.72 9.57 -30.45
C ASP A 121 -21.53 10.57 -30.34
N PRO A 122 -21.56 11.69 -31.10
CA PRO A 122 -20.51 12.70 -31.05
C PRO A 122 -20.21 13.25 -29.67
N SER A 123 -21.20 13.34 -28.79
CA SER A 123 -21.03 13.88 -27.44
C SER A 123 -20.32 12.91 -26.50
N TRP A 124 -20.42 11.60 -26.76
CA TRP A 124 -19.91 10.56 -25.87
C TRP A 124 -18.64 9.87 -26.39
N ARG A 125 -18.22 10.15 -27.64
CA ARG A 125 -16.98 9.60 -28.22
C ARG A 125 -15.72 9.84 -27.39
N TRP A 126 -15.69 10.92 -26.59
CA TRP A 126 -14.54 11.29 -25.76
C TRP A 126 -14.45 10.52 -24.45
N LEU A 127 -15.51 9.79 -24.08
CA LEU A 127 -15.56 9.05 -22.82
C LEU A 127 -14.52 7.93 -22.77
N ALA A 128 -14.39 7.14 -23.83
CA ALA A 128 -13.42 6.05 -23.90
C ALA A 128 -11.95 6.52 -23.89
N PRO A 129 -11.54 7.56 -24.66
CA PRO A 129 -10.20 8.15 -24.50
C PRO A 129 -9.94 8.70 -23.09
N PHE A 130 -10.94 9.34 -22.47
CA PHE A 130 -10.81 9.87 -21.11
C PHE A 130 -10.66 8.75 -20.07
N GLU A 131 -11.45 7.68 -20.20
CA GLU A 131 -11.32 6.48 -19.39
C GLU A 131 -9.94 5.85 -19.54
N GLY A 132 -9.42 5.72 -20.77
CA GLY A 132 -8.08 5.21 -21.02
C GLY A 132 -6.99 6.05 -20.34
N LEU A 133 -7.12 7.38 -20.36
CA LEU A 133 -6.19 8.27 -19.66
C LEU A 133 -6.23 8.06 -18.14
N LEU A 134 -7.42 7.89 -17.56
CA LEU A 134 -7.57 7.61 -16.14
C LEU A 134 -7.04 6.23 -15.76
N GLY A 135 -7.34 5.20 -16.55
CA GLY A 135 -6.82 3.84 -16.34
C GLY A 135 -5.29 3.82 -16.38
N PHE A 136 -4.71 4.44 -17.40
CA PHE A 136 -3.26 4.62 -17.50
C PHE A 136 -2.68 5.40 -16.31
N GLY A 137 -3.35 6.47 -15.90
CA GLY A 137 -2.95 7.27 -14.73
C GLY A 137 -2.94 6.47 -13.43
N VAL A 138 -3.98 5.67 -13.19
CA VAL A 138 -4.07 4.79 -12.02
C VAL A 138 -2.96 3.72 -12.03
N ILE A 139 -2.69 3.09 -13.17
CA ILE A 139 -1.60 2.10 -13.29
C ILE A 139 -0.24 2.76 -13.03
N THR A 140 -0.01 3.93 -13.62
CA THR A 140 1.25 4.69 -13.46
C THR A 140 1.46 5.10 -12.00
N ALA A 141 0.40 5.58 -11.34
CA ALA A 141 0.45 5.96 -9.94
C ALA A 141 0.67 4.72 -9.04
N ALA A 142 0.05 3.58 -9.34
CA ALA A 142 0.27 2.32 -8.64
C ALA A 142 1.73 1.81 -8.76
N ILE A 143 2.34 1.91 -9.94
CA ILE A 143 3.76 1.56 -10.14
C ILE A 143 4.65 2.51 -9.33
N THR A 144 4.35 3.81 -9.35
CA THR A 144 5.08 4.82 -8.56
C THR A 144 4.98 4.55 -7.06
N TRP A 145 3.80 4.14 -6.60
CA TRP A 145 3.58 3.76 -5.21
C TRP A 145 4.41 2.54 -4.81
N LEU A 146 4.44 1.51 -5.66
CA LEU A 146 5.29 0.34 -5.46
C LEU A 146 6.75 0.74 -5.29
N THR A 147 7.28 1.61 -6.15
CA THR A 147 8.69 2.04 -6.06
C THR A 147 9.01 2.89 -4.84
N GLN A 148 8.02 3.54 -4.22
CA GLN A 148 8.18 4.30 -2.96
C GLN A 148 8.18 3.42 -1.70
N ILE A 149 7.45 2.30 -1.73
CA ILE A 149 7.37 1.35 -0.61
C ILE A 149 8.74 0.69 -0.34
N TYR A 150 9.46 0.29 -1.39
CA TYR A 150 10.72 -0.47 -1.24
C TYR A 150 11.84 0.27 -0.50
N PRO A 151 12.11 1.56 -0.76
CA PRO A 151 13.07 2.34 0.02
C PRO A 151 12.76 2.40 1.52
N ALA A 152 11.49 2.55 1.91
CA ALA A 152 11.06 2.54 3.31
C ALA A 152 11.34 1.19 3.98
N LEU A 153 10.99 0.09 3.29
CA LEU A 153 11.31 -1.26 3.75
C LEU A 153 12.83 -1.49 3.85
N SER A 154 13.61 -0.98 2.88
CA SER A 154 15.07 -1.08 2.88
C SER A 154 15.70 -0.35 4.07
N ARG A 155 15.25 0.87 4.38
CA ARG A 155 15.70 1.63 5.57
C ARG A 155 15.42 0.86 6.85
N ARG A 156 14.20 0.34 7.03
CA ARG A 156 13.81 -0.50 8.18
C ARG A 156 14.69 -1.74 8.34
N ARG A 157 14.92 -2.47 7.26
CA ARG A 157 15.75 -3.69 7.24
C ARG A 157 17.21 -3.39 7.53
N SER A 158 17.74 -2.32 6.94
CA SER A 158 19.11 -1.88 7.20
C SER A 158 19.31 -1.52 8.68
N LEU A 159 18.32 -0.89 9.32
CA LEU A 159 18.39 -0.54 10.75
C LEU A 159 18.42 -1.80 11.59
N SER A 160 17.53 -2.74 11.29
CA SER A 160 17.42 -4.00 12.03
C SER A 160 18.72 -4.80 11.94
N LEU A 161 19.30 -4.88 10.73
CA LEU A 161 20.56 -5.59 10.50
C LEU A 161 21.74 -4.94 11.23
N ASP A 162 21.86 -3.61 11.16
CA ASP A 162 22.95 -2.87 11.80
C ASP A 162 22.90 -2.95 13.33
N VAL A 163 21.70 -2.90 13.91
CA VAL A 163 21.49 -3.15 15.34
C VAL A 163 21.90 -4.57 15.69
N TRP A 164 21.52 -5.55 14.87
CA TRP A 164 21.87 -6.95 15.11
C TRP A 164 23.38 -7.17 15.10
N THR A 165 24.07 -6.76 14.03
CA THR A 165 25.51 -7.01 13.86
C THR A 165 26.33 -6.29 14.91
N THR A 166 25.98 -5.03 15.23
CA THR A 166 26.72 -4.26 16.24
C THR A 166 26.61 -4.88 17.62
N LEU A 167 25.41 -5.33 18.00
CA LEU A 167 25.19 -5.90 19.33
C LEU A 167 25.66 -7.36 19.43
N GLU A 168 25.89 -8.04 18.31
CA GLU A 168 26.56 -9.34 18.26
C GLU A 168 28.04 -9.21 18.63
N ASP A 169 28.72 -8.15 18.18
CA ASP A 169 30.14 -7.92 18.47
C ASP A 169 30.37 -7.34 19.89
N TYR A 170 29.48 -6.47 20.37
CA TYR A 170 29.72 -5.68 21.58
C TYR A 170 28.74 -5.93 22.74
N GLY A 171 27.70 -6.74 22.54
CA GLY A 171 26.63 -6.90 23.52
C GLY A 171 25.89 -5.57 23.79
N ALA A 172 25.20 -5.48 24.93
CA ALA A 172 24.41 -4.30 25.32
C ALA A 172 25.24 -3.08 25.77
N SER A 173 26.57 -3.17 25.75
CA SER A 173 27.50 -2.10 26.14
C SER A 173 28.58 -1.90 25.06
N PRO A 174 28.28 -1.18 23.96
CA PRO A 174 29.27 -0.86 22.94
C PRO A 174 30.42 -0.01 23.50
N PRO A 175 31.70 -0.33 23.21
CA PRO A 175 32.87 0.31 23.83
C PRO A 175 33.13 1.71 23.30
N VAL A 176 33.87 2.48 24.09
CA VAL A 176 34.07 3.94 24.11
C VAL A 176 34.55 4.54 22.77
N GLN A 177 33.67 4.56 21.76
CA GLN A 177 33.36 5.61 20.77
C GLN A 177 31.85 5.50 20.38
N PRO A 178 30.95 5.14 21.32
CA PRO A 178 29.69 4.44 21.06
C PRO A 178 28.48 5.39 20.97
N SER A 179 28.68 6.70 21.17
CA SER A 179 27.64 7.74 21.09
C SER A 179 27.21 8.00 19.65
N SER A 180 28.12 7.89 18.68
CA SER A 180 27.82 8.10 17.26
C SER A 180 26.90 7.00 16.71
N VAL A 181 27.09 5.75 17.14
CA VAL A 181 26.26 4.61 16.74
C VAL A 181 24.86 4.71 17.32
N VAL A 182 24.73 4.97 18.63
CA VAL A 182 23.43 5.18 19.28
C VAL A 182 22.68 6.36 18.66
N ARG A 183 23.38 7.46 18.37
CA ARG A 183 22.81 8.63 17.68
C ARG A 183 22.38 8.30 16.24
N SER A 184 23.15 7.48 15.52
CA SER A 184 22.78 6.97 14.20
C SER A 184 21.49 6.15 14.27
N TRP A 185 21.37 5.23 15.23
CA TRP A 185 20.13 4.47 15.45
C TRP A 185 18.96 5.39 15.78
N ALA A 186 19.12 6.37 16.67
CA ALA A 186 18.06 7.31 17.01
C ALA A 186 17.57 8.09 15.77
N THR A 187 18.50 8.48 14.88
CA THR A 187 18.20 9.20 13.63
C THR A 187 17.48 8.30 12.63
N ARG A 188 17.97 7.07 12.43
CA ARG A 188 17.37 6.08 11.52
C ARG A 188 16.00 5.63 12.02
N LEU A 189 15.81 5.54 13.34
CA LEU A 189 14.52 5.23 13.96
C LEU A 189 13.51 6.36 13.76
N ALA A 190 13.95 7.63 13.81
CA ALA A 190 13.11 8.76 13.46
C ALA A 190 12.71 8.71 11.97
N ALA A 191 13.62 8.37 11.06
CA ALA A 191 13.30 8.17 9.64
C ALA A 191 12.28 7.03 9.44
N VAL A 192 12.46 5.89 10.11
CA VAL A 192 11.50 4.78 10.09
C VAL A 192 10.14 5.20 10.66
N SER A 193 10.11 6.06 11.68
CA SER A 193 8.86 6.60 12.24
C SER A 193 8.11 7.44 11.22
N VAL A 194 8.81 8.30 10.48
CA VAL A 194 8.24 9.07 9.37
C VAL A 194 7.74 8.14 8.26
N ASP A 195 8.50 7.10 7.93
CA ASP A 195 8.12 6.12 6.91
C ASP A 195 6.82 5.40 7.25
N PHE A 196 6.59 5.04 8.52
CA PHE A 196 5.32 4.46 8.96
C PHE A 196 4.14 5.42 8.85
N VAL A 197 4.36 6.72 9.03
CA VAL A 197 3.29 7.73 8.85
C VAL A 197 2.98 7.94 7.37
N GLN A 198 4.01 7.94 6.52
CA GLN A 198 3.86 8.22 5.10
C GLN A 198 3.39 7.00 4.29
N ASN A 199 3.80 5.79 4.69
CA ASN A 199 3.57 4.55 3.95
C ASN A 199 2.94 3.51 4.88
N THR A 200 1.67 3.72 5.22
CA THR A 200 0.91 2.89 6.16
C THR A 200 0.94 1.40 5.77
N GLU A 201 1.04 1.10 4.49
CA GLU A 201 1.00 -0.27 3.95
C GLU A 201 2.30 -1.04 4.18
N THR A 202 3.42 -0.35 4.42
CA THR A 202 4.70 -0.97 4.81
C THR A 202 4.59 -1.75 6.12
N PHE A 203 3.59 -1.41 6.95
CA PHE A 203 3.28 -2.12 8.17
C PHE A 203 2.90 -3.58 7.93
N TRP A 204 2.25 -3.93 6.82
CA TRP A 204 1.80 -5.31 6.57
C TRP A 204 2.91 -6.21 6.01
N PHE A 205 4.08 -5.66 5.70
CA PHE A 205 5.22 -6.42 5.20
C PHE A 205 5.96 -7.11 6.34
N ARG A 206 6.07 -8.44 6.25
CA ARG A 206 6.80 -9.28 7.21
C ARG A 206 8.13 -9.74 6.66
N GLU A 207 9.15 -9.72 7.53
CA GLU A 207 10.42 -10.39 7.29
C GLU A 207 10.41 -11.82 7.83
N ASN A 208 10.98 -12.75 7.07
CA ASN A 208 11.22 -14.14 7.53
C ASN A 208 12.46 -14.23 8.42
N ASP A 209 13.50 -13.44 8.12
CA ASP A 209 14.74 -13.40 8.90
C ASP A 209 14.59 -12.45 10.11
N PRO A 210 14.74 -12.93 11.35
CA PRO A 210 14.70 -12.10 12.55
C PRO A 210 15.73 -10.95 12.55
N ARG A 211 16.85 -11.10 11.83
CA ARG A 211 17.90 -10.09 11.70
C ARG A 211 17.46 -8.87 10.91
N LEU A 212 16.51 -9.06 9.99
CA LEU A 212 15.94 -8.00 9.16
C LEU A 212 14.63 -7.44 9.73
N SER A 213 14.09 -8.08 10.76
CA SER A 213 12.82 -7.71 11.37
C SER A 213 12.99 -6.60 12.40
N LEU A 214 12.10 -5.61 12.34
CA LEU A 214 12.15 -4.46 13.24
C LEU A 214 11.86 -4.84 14.71
N GLY A 215 10.92 -5.77 14.96
CA GLY A 215 10.51 -6.13 16.33
C GLY A 215 11.69 -6.57 17.23
N PRO A 216 12.45 -7.61 16.83
CA PRO A 216 13.65 -8.04 17.54
C PRO A 216 14.72 -6.95 17.69
N ALA A 217 14.87 -6.07 16.69
CA ALA A 217 15.79 -4.95 16.78
C ALA A 217 15.36 -3.92 17.83
N LEU A 218 14.05 -3.61 17.93
CA LEU A 218 13.52 -2.70 18.95
C LEU A 218 13.73 -3.23 20.36
N HIS A 219 13.57 -4.54 20.58
CA HIS A 219 13.86 -5.17 21.87
C HIS A 219 15.32 -5.01 22.27
N ARG A 220 16.25 -5.27 21.34
CA ARG A 220 17.67 -5.07 21.62
C ARG A 220 18.03 -3.61 21.91
N LEU A 221 17.38 -2.66 21.23
CA LEU A 221 17.57 -1.25 21.53
C LEU A 221 17.05 -0.87 22.92
N ASP A 222 15.98 -1.51 23.41
CA ASP A 222 15.55 -1.33 24.81
C ASP A 222 16.64 -1.81 25.79
N ASP A 223 17.28 -2.94 25.51
CA ASP A 223 18.36 -3.48 26.37
C ASP A 223 19.56 -2.53 26.45
N VAL A 224 19.93 -1.90 25.33
CA VAL A 224 20.99 -0.88 25.28
C VAL A 224 20.64 0.34 26.14
N VAL A 225 19.40 0.84 26.02
CA VAL A 225 18.91 1.97 26.82
C VAL A 225 18.86 1.62 28.31
N ALA A 226 18.43 0.41 28.65
CA ALA A 226 18.33 -0.07 30.04
C ALA A 226 19.69 -0.23 30.71
N THR A 227 20.73 -0.58 29.95
CA THR A 227 22.08 -0.82 30.48
C THR A 227 22.75 0.48 30.94
N ASN A 228 22.54 1.60 30.24
CA ASN A 228 23.14 2.90 30.58
C ASN A 228 22.15 4.06 30.39
N PRO A 229 21.15 4.23 31.29
CA PRO A 229 20.06 5.19 31.09
C PRO A 229 20.49 6.66 31.20
N ASP A 230 21.59 6.95 31.88
CA ASP A 230 22.05 8.32 32.15
C ASP A 230 22.80 8.97 30.97
N ILE A 231 23.18 8.19 29.96
CA ILE A 231 23.85 8.68 28.75
C ILE A 231 22.84 9.46 27.88
N GLU A 232 23.20 10.69 27.47
CA GLU A 232 22.32 11.56 26.70
C GLU A 232 21.87 10.94 25.37
N GLU A 233 22.76 10.23 24.68
CA GLU A 233 22.42 9.49 23.46
C GLU A 233 21.38 8.39 23.70
N ASN A 234 21.47 7.66 24.82
CA ASN A 234 20.50 6.65 25.19
C ASN A 234 19.14 7.26 25.53
N ARG A 235 19.12 8.45 26.14
CA ARG A 235 17.89 9.23 26.36
C ARG A 235 17.26 9.66 25.05
N GLN A 236 18.05 10.09 24.06
CA GLN A 236 17.54 10.42 22.72
C GLN A 236 16.96 9.18 22.03
N LEU A 237 17.68 8.06 22.06
CA LEU A 237 17.20 6.78 21.51
C LEU A 237 15.88 6.34 22.18
N GLN A 238 15.78 6.43 23.51
CA GLN A 238 14.58 6.13 24.26
C GLN A 238 13.38 6.98 23.82
N ARG A 239 13.59 8.28 23.57
CA ARG A 239 12.55 9.17 23.04
C ARG A 239 12.10 8.73 21.65
N SER A 240 13.04 8.42 20.74
CA SER A 240 12.70 7.93 19.39
C SER A 240 11.94 6.60 19.43
N LEU A 241 12.32 5.66 20.32
CA LEU A 241 11.60 4.40 20.53
C LEU A 241 10.17 4.64 21.02
N LYS A 242 9.98 5.57 21.96
CA LYS A 242 8.66 5.93 22.47
C LYS A 242 7.79 6.53 21.36
N VAL A 243 8.33 7.46 20.57
CA VAL A 243 7.61 8.09 19.45
C VAL A 243 7.19 7.06 18.41
N LEU A 244 8.11 6.16 18.00
CA LEU A 244 7.78 5.11 17.04
C LEU A 244 6.65 4.21 17.56
N ARG A 245 6.71 3.76 18.82
CA ARG A 245 5.68 2.91 19.41
C ARG A 245 4.33 3.62 19.50
N GLU A 246 4.33 4.92 19.81
CA GLU A 246 3.10 5.72 19.85
C GLU A 246 2.48 5.85 18.46
N ILE A 247 3.28 6.13 17.43
CA ILE A 247 2.83 6.14 16.04
C ILE A 247 2.26 4.78 15.66
N MET A 248 2.97 3.69 15.97
CA MET A 248 2.51 2.35 15.63
C MET A 248 1.18 2.02 16.34
N ARG A 249 1.03 2.36 17.62
CA ARG A 249 -0.20 2.11 18.38
C ARG A 249 -1.37 2.96 17.89
N SER A 250 -1.14 4.24 17.66
CA SER A 250 -2.18 5.19 17.21
C SER A 250 -2.68 4.86 15.81
N GLN A 251 -1.81 4.43 14.90
CA GLN A 251 -2.18 4.13 13.51
C GLN A 251 -2.69 2.69 13.29
N TYR A 252 -2.05 1.69 13.92
CA TYR A 252 -2.34 0.27 13.64
C TYR A 252 -3.10 -0.44 14.75
N GLY A 253 -3.31 0.24 15.89
CA GLY A 253 -4.09 -0.26 17.03
C GLY A 253 -3.60 -1.62 17.54
N PRO A 254 -4.49 -2.61 17.73
CA PRO A 254 -4.12 -3.92 18.29
C PRO A 254 -3.12 -4.71 17.41
N HIS A 255 -3.05 -4.41 16.11
CA HIS A 255 -2.12 -5.08 15.20
C HIS A 255 -0.67 -4.70 15.48
N ALA A 256 -0.41 -3.50 16.04
CA ALA A 256 0.93 -3.04 16.38
C ALA A 256 1.67 -4.02 17.31
N ALA A 257 0.94 -4.65 18.23
CA ALA A 257 1.49 -5.62 19.16
C ALA A 257 2.10 -6.84 18.45
N SER A 258 1.51 -7.29 17.34
CA SER A 258 2.02 -8.42 16.56
C SER A 258 3.33 -8.11 15.81
N HIS A 259 3.62 -6.85 15.53
CA HIS A 259 4.89 -6.41 14.95
C HIS A 259 5.96 -6.18 16.02
N LEU A 260 5.53 -5.72 17.20
CA LEU A 260 6.40 -5.44 18.34
C LEU A 260 6.81 -6.68 19.12
N ALA A 261 5.98 -7.74 19.16
CA ALA A 261 6.26 -8.95 19.95
C ALA A 261 7.47 -9.76 19.45
N GLY A 262 8.02 -9.42 18.27
CA GLY A 262 8.92 -10.30 17.52
C GLY A 262 8.18 -11.56 17.08
N ASN A 263 8.72 -12.29 16.10
CA ASN A 263 8.24 -13.66 15.82
C ASN A 263 8.59 -14.53 17.05
N ARG A 264 7.75 -14.48 18.10
CA ARG A 264 7.75 -15.49 19.15
C ARG A 264 6.84 -16.62 18.69
N GLU A 265 7.42 -17.51 17.90
CA GLU A 265 7.10 -18.94 17.87
C GLU A 265 8.42 -19.71 17.88
#